data_AF-A0A497GZN9-F1
#
_entry.id   AF-A0A497GZN9-F1
#
_cell.length_a   1.000
_cell.length_b   1.000
_cell.length_c   1.000
_cell.angle_alpha   90.00
_cell.angle_beta   90.00
_cell.angle_gamma   90.00
#
_symmetry.space_group_name_H-M   'P 1'
#
loop_
_entity.id
_entity.type
_entity.pdbx_description
1 polymer ?
#
loop_
_entity_poly.entity_id
_entity_poly.type
_entity_poly.pdbx_seq_one_letter_code
_entity_poly.pdbx_strand_id
1 'polypeptide(L)'
;MHGEDTAVLADFSIRKDIKRRWREYEFTLPNIVEAAKGTLKGSWALTKMVMWWLLIGMLMAAFARAFIPHRYFMEYMGPTFLGLVITLLFATIIEVCSEGSSPLAFEIFNQTGAFGNSFIFLMAGVATDYTEIGLIWHNIGKKAALWLPVITVPQILLLGYLFNVLL
;
A
#
# COMPACT_ATOMS: atom_id res chain seq x y z
N MET A 1 -1.87 15.49 27.31
CA MET A 1 -3.08 15.53 26.45
C MET A 1 -4.02 16.62 26.96
N HIS A 2 -3.76 17.87 26.59
CA HIS A 2 -4.71 18.98 26.74
C HIS A 2 -5.01 19.46 25.33
N GLY A 3 -6.20 19.10 24.84
CA GLY A 3 -6.71 19.57 23.56
C GLY A 3 -7.27 20.98 23.74
N GLU A 4 -6.55 21.96 23.21
CA GLU A 4 -7.04 23.32 22.99
C GLU A 4 -7.71 23.47 21.61
N ASP A 5 -8.38 22.42 21.12
CA ASP A 5 -8.98 22.35 19.78
C ASP A 5 -10.48 22.73 19.72
N THR A 6 -10.98 23.59 20.62
CA THR A 6 -12.44 23.84 20.71
C THR A 6 -12.92 25.27 20.42
N ALA A 7 -12.03 26.27 20.25
CA ALA A 7 -12.47 27.64 19.96
C ALA A 7 -12.31 28.08 18.49
N VAL A 8 -11.35 27.50 17.74
CA VAL A 8 -11.00 27.98 16.38
C VAL A 8 -11.83 27.31 15.28
N LEU A 9 -12.40 26.13 15.53
CA LEU A 9 -13.10 25.34 14.51
C LEU A 9 -14.61 25.63 14.40
N ALA A 10 -15.21 26.33 15.37
CA ALA A 10 -16.65 26.61 15.35
C ALA A 10 -17.05 27.62 14.26
N ASP A 11 -16.13 28.50 13.84
CA ASP A 11 -16.35 29.53 12.81
C ASP A 11 -15.53 29.27 11.52
N PHE A 12 -14.86 28.12 11.45
CA PHE A 12 -14.03 27.75 10.31
C PHE A 12 -14.90 27.20 9.16
N SER A 13 -15.38 28.11 8.32
CA SER A 13 -16.10 27.73 7.10
C SER A 13 -15.11 27.33 6.00
N ILE A 14 -14.99 26.02 5.75
CA ILE A 14 -14.19 25.44 4.64
C ILE A 14 -14.51 26.13 3.30
N ARG A 15 -15.78 26.48 3.06
CA ARG A 15 -16.21 27.19 1.84
C ARG A 15 -15.65 28.62 1.76
N LYS A 16 -15.57 29.34 2.89
CA LYS A 16 -14.98 30.69 2.92
C LYS A 16 -13.45 30.62 2.74
N ASP A 17 -12.78 29.63 3.35
CA ASP A 17 -11.34 29.45 3.23
C ASP A 17 -10.91 29.04 1.81
N ILE A 18 -11.63 28.09 1.19
CA ILE A 18 -11.40 27.71 -0.21
C ILE A 18 -11.62 28.91 -1.14
N LYS A 19 -12.71 29.66 -0.96
CA LYS A 19 -13.01 30.84 -1.80
C LYS A 19 -11.98 31.95 -1.60
N ARG A 20 -11.42 32.12 -0.40
CA ARG A 20 -10.32 33.04 -0.11
C ARG A 20 -9.05 32.61 -0.82
N ARG A 21 -8.59 31.36 -0.61
CA ARG A 21 -7.40 30.80 -1.27
C ARG A 21 -7.50 30.85 -2.79
N TRP A 22 -8.67 30.58 -3.35
CA TRP A 22 -8.86 30.59 -4.81
C TRP A 22 -8.87 32.02 -5.40
N ARG A 23 -9.22 33.04 -4.60
CA ARG A 23 -9.11 34.46 -4.99
C ARG A 23 -7.71 35.02 -4.82
N GLU A 24 -6.98 34.56 -3.80
CA GLU A 24 -5.59 34.96 -3.51
C GLU A 24 -4.58 34.18 -4.36
N TYR A 25 -4.96 33.05 -4.96
CA TYR A 25 -4.11 32.32 -5.89
C TYR A 25 -4.03 33.07 -7.23
N GLU A 26 -3.07 33.98 -7.32
CA GLU A 26 -2.73 34.58 -8.60
C GLU A 26 -2.09 33.51 -9.48
N PHE A 27 -2.84 33.06 -10.51
CA PHE A 27 -2.38 32.20 -11.59
C PHE A 27 -1.40 32.96 -12.52
N THR A 28 -0.34 33.50 -11.93
CA THR A 28 0.72 34.22 -12.63
C THR A 28 1.73 33.18 -13.10
N LEU A 29 2.24 33.33 -14.33
CA LEU A 29 3.28 32.45 -14.90
C LEU A 29 4.43 32.09 -13.93
N PRO A 30 5.01 33.01 -13.12
CA PRO A 30 6.06 32.66 -12.17
C PRO A 30 5.60 31.66 -11.08
N ASN A 31 4.39 31.80 -10.55
CA ASN A 31 3.84 30.90 -9.53
C ASN A 31 3.59 29.51 -10.09
N ILE A 32 3.12 29.40 -11.34
CA ILE A 32 2.91 28.10 -12.00
C ILE A 32 4.25 27.39 -12.25
N VAL A 33 5.27 28.14 -12.69
CA VAL A 33 6.62 27.59 -12.92
C VAL A 33 7.26 27.16 -11.60
N GLU A 34 7.08 27.92 -10.52
CA GLU A 34 7.59 27.58 -9.20
C GLU A 34 6.89 26.34 -8.61
N ALA A 35 5.56 26.27 -8.73
CA ALA A 35 4.79 25.09 -8.34
C ALA A 35 5.23 23.84 -9.14
N ALA A 36 5.35 23.96 -10.46
CA ALA A 36 5.81 22.86 -11.32
C ALA A 36 7.23 22.41 -10.96
N LYS A 37 8.15 23.35 -10.72
CA LYS A 37 9.52 23.06 -10.30
C LYS A 37 9.57 22.41 -8.91
N GLY A 38 8.71 22.86 -8.00
CA GLY A 38 8.52 22.26 -6.67
C GLY A 38 8.03 20.82 -6.76
N THR A 39 6.98 20.56 -7.54
CA THR A 39 6.42 19.22 -7.76
C THR A 39 7.44 18.29 -8.43
N LEU A 40 8.19 18.78 -9.43
CA LEU A 40 9.24 18.00 -10.09
C LEU A 40 10.38 17.65 -9.12
N LYS A 41 10.83 18.61 -8.29
CA LYS A 41 11.86 18.37 -7.28
C LYS A 41 11.40 17.38 -6.22
N GLY A 42 10.15 17.50 -5.75
CA GLY A 42 9.54 16.56 -4.81
C GLY A 42 9.43 15.16 -5.39
N SER A 43 8.93 15.05 -6.62
CA SER A 43 8.82 13.76 -7.34
C SER A 43 10.20 13.12 -7.51
N TRP A 44 11.22 13.89 -7.88
CA TRP A 44 12.59 13.38 -8.03
C TRP A 44 13.16 12.84 -6.71
N ALA A 45 12.92 13.55 -5.60
CA ALA A 45 13.36 13.10 -4.27
C ALA A 45 12.68 11.79 -3.86
N LEU A 46 11.37 11.67 -4.11
CA LEU A 46 10.60 10.45 -3.82
C LEU A 46 11.09 9.28 -4.66
N THR A 47 11.26 9.48 -5.97
CA THR A 47 11.80 8.47 -6.88
C THR A 47 13.18 8.00 -6.43
N LYS A 48 14.07 8.91 -6.02
CA LYS A 48 15.41 8.53 -5.52
C LYS A 48 15.35 7.63 -4.28
N MET A 49 14.37 7.85 -3.40
CA MET A 49 14.16 7.02 -2.21
C MET A 49 13.61 5.64 -2.57
N VAL A 50 12.59 5.60 -3.43
CA VAL A 50 11.84 4.38 -3.77
C VAL A 50 12.60 3.48 -4.77
N MET A 51 13.37 4.06 -5.69
CA MET A 51 14.04 3.33 -6.79
C MET A 51 14.92 2.19 -6.27
N TRP A 52 15.65 2.42 -5.18
CA TRP A 52 16.53 1.39 -4.61
C TRP A 52 15.73 0.18 -4.11
N TRP A 53 14.60 0.41 -3.43
CA TRP A 53 13.72 -0.64 -2.96
C TRP A 53 13.01 -1.37 -4.11
N LEU A 54 12.57 -0.63 -5.14
CA LEU A 54 12.01 -1.23 -6.35
C LEU A 54 12.98 -2.18 -7.04
N LEU A 55 14.26 -1.80 -7.16
CA LEU A 55 15.30 -2.64 -7.74
C LEU A 55 15.51 -3.93 -6.93
N ILE A 56 15.51 -3.83 -5.59
CA ILE A 56 15.61 -5.00 -4.70
C ILE A 56 14.40 -5.93 -4.90
N GLY A 57 13.18 -5.39 -4.91
CA GLY A 57 11.95 -6.18 -5.11
C GLY A 57 11.92 -6.87 -6.48
N MET A 58 12.33 -6.17 -7.53
CA MET A 58 12.46 -6.74 -8.88
C MET A 58 13.53 -7.83 -8.93
N LEU A 59 14.68 -7.62 -8.28
CA LEU A 59 15.74 -8.62 -8.22
C LEU A 59 15.25 -9.87 -7.48
N MET A 60 14.61 -9.71 -6.32
CA MET A 60 14.00 -10.83 -5.58
C MET A 60 12.97 -11.57 -6.41
N ALA A 61 12.08 -10.86 -7.14
CA ALA A 61 11.11 -11.48 -8.03
C ALA A 61 11.79 -12.26 -9.17
N ALA A 62 12.86 -11.71 -9.76
CA ALA A 62 13.63 -12.40 -10.80
C ALA A 62 14.35 -13.65 -10.26
N PHE A 63 14.91 -13.59 -9.04
CA PHE A 63 15.48 -14.76 -8.37
C PHE A 63 14.42 -15.80 -8.04
N ALA A 64 13.28 -15.39 -7.50
CA ALA A 64 12.15 -16.29 -7.24
C ALA A 64 11.71 -17.01 -8.53
N ARG A 65 11.60 -16.28 -9.65
CA ARG A 65 11.31 -16.85 -10.97
C ARG A 65 12.38 -17.85 -11.44
N ALA A 66 13.65 -17.52 -11.27
CA ALA A 66 14.75 -18.34 -11.79
C ALA A 66 14.98 -19.62 -10.97
N PHE A 67 14.78 -19.56 -9.65
CA PHE A 67 15.15 -20.65 -8.73
C PHE A 67 13.96 -21.47 -8.22
N ILE A 68 12.74 -20.94 -8.21
CA ILE A 68 11.55 -21.65 -7.72
C ILE A 68 10.79 -22.25 -8.91
N PRO A 69 10.73 -23.58 -9.05
CA PRO A 69 9.93 -24.24 -10.07
C PRO A 69 8.45 -23.84 -10.03
N HIS A 70 7.87 -23.64 -11.21
CA HIS A 70 6.45 -23.30 -11.40
C HIS A 70 5.47 -24.20 -10.61
N ARG A 71 5.78 -25.50 -10.46
CA ARG A 71 4.95 -26.43 -9.66
C ARG A 71 4.76 -25.96 -8.20
N TYR A 72 5.79 -25.38 -7.59
CA TYR A 72 5.71 -24.91 -6.21
C TYR A 72 4.92 -23.60 -6.12
N PHE A 73 5.04 -22.72 -7.12
CA PHE A 73 4.17 -21.56 -7.22
C PHE A 73 2.70 -21.97 -7.33
N MET A 74 2.38 -22.97 -8.16
CA MET A 74 1.01 -23.47 -8.29
C MET A 74 0.49 -24.19 -7.05
N GLU A 75 1.34 -24.95 -6.36
CA GLU A 75 0.95 -25.71 -5.17
C GLU A 75 0.74 -24.80 -3.94
N TYR A 76 1.64 -23.83 -3.73
CA TYR A 76 1.63 -22.96 -2.54
C TYR A 76 1.02 -21.57 -2.76
N MET A 77 0.96 -21.08 -4.00
CA MET A 77 0.43 -19.75 -4.36
C MET A 77 -0.55 -19.81 -5.54
N GLY A 78 -1.11 -20.99 -5.82
CA GLY A 78 -2.17 -21.17 -6.80
C GLY A 78 -3.55 -20.74 -6.31
N PRO A 79 -4.58 -20.88 -7.16
CA PRO A 79 -5.92 -20.32 -6.92
C PRO A 79 -6.72 -21.01 -5.79
N THR A 80 -6.11 -21.96 -5.09
CA THR A 80 -6.75 -22.70 -4.00
C THR A 80 -6.87 -21.86 -2.73
N PHE A 81 -7.82 -22.21 -1.86
CA PHE A 81 -7.96 -21.54 -0.56
C PHE A 81 -6.67 -21.64 0.28
N LEU A 82 -6.00 -22.80 0.24
CA LEU A 82 -4.71 -22.99 0.90
C LEU A 82 -3.65 -22.05 0.32
N GLY A 83 -3.61 -21.88 -1.01
CA GLY A 83 -2.70 -20.98 -1.69
C GLY A 83 -2.90 -19.52 -1.31
N LEU A 84 -4.16 -19.09 -1.13
CA LEU A 84 -4.48 -17.73 -0.66
C LEU A 84 -3.94 -17.47 0.76
N VAL A 85 -4.13 -18.42 1.68
CA VAL A 85 -3.64 -18.31 3.06
C VAL A 85 -2.11 -18.31 3.11
N ILE A 86 -1.46 -19.18 2.35
CA ILE A 86 0.01 -19.22 2.27
C ILE A 86 0.56 -17.92 1.68
N THR A 87 -0.07 -17.41 0.61
CA THR A 87 0.31 -16.12 0.01
C THR A 87 0.19 -14.98 1.01
N LEU A 88 -0.87 -14.96 1.82
CA LEU A 88 -1.05 -13.98 2.90
C LEU A 88 0.05 -14.07 3.95
N LEU A 89 0.38 -15.28 4.42
CA LEU A 89 1.46 -15.49 5.39
C LEU A 89 2.81 -15.03 4.82
N PHE A 90 3.08 -15.36 3.56
CA PHE A 90 4.32 -14.97 2.91
C PHE A 90 4.42 -13.45 2.75
N ALA A 91 3.34 -12.78 2.35
CA ALA A 91 3.27 -11.33 2.28
C ALA A 91 3.50 -10.66 3.65
N THR A 92 2.90 -11.23 4.70
CA THR A 92 3.04 -10.74 6.09
C THR A 92 4.48 -10.87 6.61
N ILE A 93 5.18 -11.95 6.25
CA ILE A 93 6.54 -12.22 6.73
C ILE A 93 7.59 -11.42 5.96
N ILE A 94 7.49 -11.39 4.64
CA ILE A 94 8.48 -10.71 3.81
C ILE A 94 8.37 -9.19 3.98
N GLU A 95 7.15 -8.68 4.21
CA GLU A 95 6.88 -7.27 4.43
C GLU A 95 7.70 -6.38 3.47
N VAL A 96 7.39 -6.48 2.18
CA VAL A 96 7.96 -5.56 1.19
C VAL A 96 7.15 -4.29 1.23
N CYS A 97 7.83 -3.14 1.24
CA CYS A 97 7.19 -1.86 1.02
C CYS A 97 6.31 -1.87 -0.26
N SER A 98 5.25 -1.06 -0.24
CA SER A 98 4.18 -1.06 -1.25
C SER A 98 4.68 -0.99 -2.69
N GLU A 99 5.84 -0.36 -2.91
CA GLU A 99 6.43 -0.21 -4.23
C GLU A 99 7.14 -1.50 -4.68
N GLY A 100 7.90 -2.13 -3.78
CA GLY A 100 8.63 -3.37 -4.07
C GLY A 100 7.74 -4.62 -4.14
N SER A 101 6.54 -4.60 -3.56
CA SER A 101 5.60 -5.73 -3.61
C SER A 101 4.93 -5.90 -4.98
N SER A 102 4.86 -4.83 -5.79
CA SER A 102 4.18 -4.84 -7.10
C SER A 102 4.83 -5.77 -8.14
N PRO A 103 6.16 -5.74 -8.37
CA PRO A 103 6.82 -6.69 -9.27
C PRO A 103 6.66 -8.15 -8.83
N LEU A 104 6.65 -8.41 -7.52
CA LEU A 104 6.51 -9.74 -6.96
C LEU A 104 5.07 -10.27 -7.06
N ALA A 105 4.08 -9.40 -6.84
CA ALA A 105 2.67 -9.73 -7.09
C ALA A 105 2.41 -10.06 -8.57
N PHE A 106 3.01 -9.28 -9.48
CA PHE A 106 2.95 -9.57 -10.91
C PHE A 106 3.60 -10.92 -11.24
N GLU A 107 4.71 -11.26 -10.59
CA GLU A 107 5.35 -12.56 -10.76
C GLU A 107 4.46 -13.71 -10.34
N ILE A 108 3.82 -13.60 -9.17
CA ILE A 108 2.84 -14.58 -8.69
C ILE A 108 1.75 -14.77 -9.74
N PHE A 109 1.18 -13.67 -10.27
CA PHE A 109 0.14 -13.75 -11.29
C PHE A 109 0.63 -14.42 -12.56
N ASN A 110 1.81 -14.04 -13.04
CA ASN A 110 2.39 -14.57 -14.26
C ASN A 110 2.72 -16.07 -14.14
N GLN A 111 3.07 -16.52 -12.93
CA GLN A 111 3.33 -17.93 -12.68
C GLN A 111 2.10 -18.75 -12.32
N THR A 112 1.05 -18.18 -11.72
CA THR A 112 -0.08 -19.00 -11.24
C THR A 112 -1.38 -18.77 -11.98
N GLY A 113 -1.47 -17.68 -12.73
CA GLY A 113 -2.73 -17.19 -13.31
C GLY A 113 -3.76 -16.75 -12.27
N ALA A 114 -3.45 -16.84 -10.97
CA ALA A 114 -4.38 -16.59 -9.88
C ALA A 114 -4.35 -15.13 -9.47
N PHE A 115 -5.28 -14.33 -10.02
CA PHE A 115 -5.36 -12.90 -9.73
C PHE A 115 -5.60 -12.61 -8.23
N GLY A 116 -6.41 -13.45 -7.57
CA GLY A 116 -6.69 -13.32 -6.14
C GLY A 116 -5.44 -13.44 -5.28
N ASN A 117 -4.51 -14.32 -5.62
CA ASN A 117 -3.27 -14.48 -4.85
C ASN A 117 -2.37 -13.24 -4.97
N SER A 118 -2.24 -12.67 -6.16
CA SER A 118 -1.52 -11.41 -6.35
C SER A 118 -2.17 -10.25 -5.61
N PHE A 119 -3.50 -10.16 -5.61
CA PHE A 119 -4.24 -9.17 -4.81
C PHE A 119 -3.97 -9.34 -3.31
N ILE A 120 -4.03 -10.57 -2.80
CA ILE A 120 -3.74 -10.86 -1.40
C ILE A 120 -2.30 -10.48 -1.07
N PHE A 121 -1.33 -10.80 -1.93
CA PHE A 121 0.06 -10.45 -1.71
C PHE A 121 0.26 -8.94 -1.53
N LEU A 122 -0.44 -8.13 -2.35
CA LEU A 122 -0.39 -6.67 -2.27
C LEU A 122 -1.07 -6.12 -1.02
N MET A 123 -2.28 -6.59 -0.72
CA MET A 123 -3.10 -6.01 0.35
C MET A 123 -2.69 -6.50 1.74
N ALA A 124 -2.28 -7.76 1.86
CA ALA A 124 -1.84 -8.32 3.14
C ALA A 124 -0.61 -7.58 3.66
N GLY A 125 0.37 -7.27 2.81
CA GLY A 125 1.57 -6.54 3.21
C GLY A 125 1.27 -5.20 3.88
N VAL A 126 0.33 -4.42 3.35
CA VAL A 126 -0.10 -3.14 3.93
C VAL A 126 -0.93 -3.37 5.21
N ALA A 127 -1.86 -4.31 5.17
CA ALA A 127 -2.74 -4.58 6.30
C ALA A 127 -2.03 -5.12 7.55
N THR A 128 -0.86 -5.73 7.37
CA THR A 128 -0.06 -6.34 8.45
C THR A 128 1.28 -5.64 8.68
N ASP A 129 1.50 -4.45 8.13
CA ASP A 129 2.74 -3.68 8.28
C ASP A 129 2.97 -3.37 9.78
N TYR A 130 4.10 -3.84 10.32
CA TYR A 130 4.40 -3.68 11.75
C TYR A 130 4.66 -2.22 12.12
N THR A 131 5.16 -1.43 11.17
CA THR A 131 5.40 0.00 11.37
C THR A 131 4.08 0.77 11.43
N GLU A 132 3.12 0.44 10.57
CA GLU A 132 1.78 1.04 10.59
C GLU A 132 1.03 0.64 11.87
N ILE A 133 1.03 -0.64 12.20
CA ILE A 133 0.41 -1.16 13.43
C ILE A 133 1.05 -0.53 14.66
N GLY A 134 2.38 -0.39 14.69
CA GLY A 134 3.11 0.25 15.78
C GLY A 134 2.76 1.73 15.94
N LEU A 135 2.59 2.45 14.83
CA LEU A 135 2.21 3.86 14.83
C LEU A 135 0.78 4.05 15.37
N ILE A 136 -0.16 3.20 14.97
CA ILE A 136 -1.54 3.21 15.47
C ILE A 136 -1.58 2.82 16.95
N TRP A 137 -0.75 1.86 17.36
CA TRP A 137 -0.67 1.41 18.75
C TRP A 137 -0.24 2.54 19.68
N HIS A 138 0.72 3.37 19.25
CA HIS A 138 1.22 4.49 20.04
C HIS A 138 0.27 5.70 20.02
N ASN A 139 -0.30 6.05 18.85
CA ASN A 139 -1.06 7.30 18.69
C ASN A 139 -2.55 7.18 18.98
N ILE A 140 -3.17 6.04 18.66
CA ILE A 140 -4.64 5.84 18.77
C ILE A 140 -4.95 4.88 19.91
N GLY A 141 -4.22 3.77 19.97
CA GLY A 141 -4.28 2.82 21.09
C GLY A 141 -4.30 1.37 20.65
N LYS A 142 -3.95 0.50 21.62
CA LYS A 142 -3.74 -0.94 21.42
C LYS A 142 -4.94 -1.67 20.80
N LYS A 143 -6.16 -1.26 21.18
CA LYS A 143 -7.39 -1.86 20.64
C LYS A 143 -7.50 -1.59 19.14
N ALA A 144 -7.34 -0.34 18.71
CA ALA A 144 -7.43 0.01 17.29
C ALA A 144 -6.35 -0.71 16.45
N ALA A 145 -5.12 -0.76 16.96
CA ALA A 145 -4.01 -1.44 16.30
C ALA A 145 -4.25 -2.94 16.08
N LEU A 146 -4.91 -3.63 17.02
CA LEU A 146 -5.23 -5.05 16.88
C LEU A 146 -6.49 -5.29 16.03
N TRP A 147 -7.50 -4.43 16.16
CA TRP A 147 -8.75 -4.56 15.41
C TRP A 147 -8.59 -4.35 13.91
N LEU A 148 -7.61 -3.54 13.50
CA LEU A 148 -7.32 -3.28 12.08
C LEU A 148 -7.04 -4.58 11.31
N PRO A 149 -5.96 -5.34 11.58
CA PRO A 149 -5.67 -6.57 10.84
C PRO A 149 -6.74 -7.63 11.05
N VAL A 150 -7.37 -7.68 12.23
CA VAL A 150 -8.45 -8.64 12.52
C VAL A 150 -9.66 -8.46 11.61
N ILE A 151 -9.97 -7.22 11.21
CA ILE A 151 -11.08 -6.93 10.29
C ILE A 151 -10.62 -7.01 8.83
N THR A 152 -9.44 -6.46 8.51
CA THR A 152 -8.98 -6.35 7.12
C THR A 152 -8.50 -7.67 6.54
N VAL A 153 -7.82 -8.53 7.30
CA VAL A 153 -7.32 -9.82 6.82
C VAL A 153 -8.45 -10.73 6.31
N PRO A 154 -9.56 -10.94 7.04
CA PRO A 154 -10.71 -11.68 6.51
C PRO A 154 -11.32 -11.06 5.26
N GLN A 155 -11.38 -9.73 5.17
CA GLN A 155 -11.89 -9.02 3.99
C GLN A 155 -11.00 -9.26 2.77
N ILE A 156 -9.68 -9.21 2.95
CA ILE A 156 -8.68 -9.47 1.91
C ILE A 156 -8.79 -10.92 1.43
N LEU A 157 -8.89 -11.90 2.35
CA LEU A 157 -9.08 -13.30 2.01
C LEU A 157 -10.38 -13.53 1.23
N LEU A 158 -11.48 -12.90 1.64
CA LEU A 158 -12.79 -13.05 1.02
C LEU A 158 -12.79 -12.47 -0.40
N LEU A 159 -12.22 -11.27 -0.58
CA LEU A 159 -12.07 -10.64 -1.89
C LEU A 159 -11.11 -11.43 -2.79
N GLY A 160 -9.98 -11.90 -2.27
CA GLY A 160 -9.03 -12.72 -3.02
C GLY A 160 -9.64 -14.04 -3.47
N TYR A 161 -10.41 -14.70 -2.61
CA TYR A 161 -11.17 -15.89 -2.98
C TYR A 161 -12.19 -15.59 -4.07
N LEU A 162 -12.95 -14.51 -3.93
CA LEU A 162 -13.93 -14.08 -4.94
C LEU A 162 -13.24 -13.82 -6.29
N PHE A 163 -12.07 -13.20 -6.30
CA PHE A 163 -11.30 -12.97 -7.52
C PHE A 163 -10.83 -14.26 -8.18
N ASN A 164 -10.35 -15.25 -7.45
CA ASN A 164 -9.97 -16.54 -8.03
C ASN A 164 -11.16 -17.34 -8.59
N VAL A 165 -12.38 -17.06 -8.13
CA VAL A 165 -13.60 -17.70 -8.63
C VAL A 165 -14.16 -16.98 -9.85
N LEU A 166 -13.98 -15.66 -9.94
CA LEU A 166 -14.54 -14.82 -11.01
C LEU A 166 -13.59 -14.59 -12.20
N LEU A 167 -12.28 -14.57 -11.99
CA LEU A 167 -11.23 -14.40 -13.00
C LEU A 167 -10.37 -15.67 -13.11
#